data_AF-A0A4U3LWL8-F1
#
_entry.id   AF-A0A4U3LWL8-F1
#
_cell.length_a   1.000
_cell.length_b   1.000
_cell.length_c   1.000
_cell.angle_alpha   90.00
_cell.angle_beta   90.00
_cell.angle_gamma   90.00
#
_symmetry.space_group_name_H-M   'P 1'
#
loop_
_entity.id
_entity.type
_entity.pdbx_description
1 polymer ?
#
loop_
_entity_poly.entity_id
_entity_poly.type
_entity_poly.pdbx_seq_one_letter_code
_entity_poly.pdbx_strand_id
1 'polypeptide(L)'
;MLETSRLDLVKFELERDLPALHAMFSDPEWARGGYMTPTTTESESRERLEREFGDNGGWTWVLRVRPETTAVGVIAVFSDQGSSIRGLSWYLQRDRWGAGLMSEAARTVVDHLLEQPSITGVEAWIDSRNVRSLAVARYAGLDLVGRLPRTLPGEIAQSVVMGRAAKPTDPTTFGIMPVLEVRDLAATARLLCELLGLQIRFELDGLVHLGFTEWNGQSGLEVRRAAGAISPATITFDVGVLVDPLYDAALAAGLVESTAPEDTSWYRRTFTLALPEGHRLTISGPVRGS
;
A
#
# COMPACT_ATOMS: atom_id res chain seq x y z
N MET A 1 -24.64 15.07 -11.40
CA MET A 1 -23.67 16.10 -10.98
C MET A 1 -23.70 16.13 -9.47
N LEU A 2 -22.54 16.23 -8.81
CA LEU A 2 -22.47 16.42 -7.37
C LEU A 2 -21.99 17.84 -7.11
N GLU A 3 -22.50 18.47 -6.06
CA GLU A 3 -22.16 19.84 -5.72
C GLU A 3 -21.58 19.89 -4.31
N THR A 4 -20.71 20.87 -4.11
CA THR A 4 -20.12 21.18 -2.81
C THR A 4 -20.26 22.69 -2.55
N SER A 5 -19.63 23.23 -1.50
CA SER A 5 -19.65 24.67 -1.22
C SER A 5 -18.97 25.50 -2.32
N ARG A 6 -17.94 24.97 -2.99
CA ARG A 6 -17.14 25.70 -4.00
C ARG A 6 -17.07 24.99 -5.36
N LEU A 7 -17.26 23.68 -5.40
CA LEU A 7 -17.03 22.86 -6.58
C LEU A 7 -18.34 22.34 -7.19
N ASP A 8 -18.34 22.29 -8.52
CA ASP A 8 -19.20 21.40 -9.30
C ASP A 8 -18.37 20.16 -9.70
N LEU A 9 -18.85 18.99 -9.30
CA LEU A 9 -18.28 17.69 -9.68
C LEU A 9 -19.13 17.13 -10.84
N VAL A 10 -18.64 17.35 -12.04
CA VAL A 10 -19.34 16.98 -13.27
C VAL A 10 -18.76 15.71 -13.85
N LYS A 11 -19.60 14.94 -14.55
CA LYS A 11 -19.15 13.74 -15.24
C LYS A 11 -18.01 14.08 -16.21
N PHE A 12 -16.93 13.32 -16.12
CA PHE A 12 -15.79 13.43 -17.00
C PHE A 12 -16.18 13.12 -18.45
N GLU A 13 -15.78 14.00 -19.36
CA GLU A 13 -15.95 13.83 -20.80
C GLU A 13 -14.58 13.99 -21.46
N LEU A 14 -14.08 12.91 -22.06
CA LEU A 14 -12.69 12.78 -22.50
C LEU A 14 -12.24 13.93 -23.41
N GLU A 15 -12.94 14.18 -24.52
CA GLU A 15 -12.54 15.21 -25.48
C GLU A 15 -12.59 16.64 -24.92
N ARG A 16 -13.47 16.88 -23.95
CA ARG A 16 -13.64 18.21 -23.34
C ARG A 16 -12.60 18.48 -22.26
N ASP A 17 -12.33 17.48 -21.43
CA ASP A 17 -11.58 17.68 -20.19
C ASP A 17 -10.10 17.26 -20.33
N LEU A 18 -9.74 16.46 -21.35
CA LEU A 18 -8.37 15.97 -21.60
C LEU A 18 -7.32 17.09 -21.66
N PRO A 19 -7.50 18.23 -22.36
CA PRO A 19 -6.47 19.26 -22.43
C PRO A 19 -6.09 19.84 -21.05
N ALA A 20 -7.08 20.05 -20.18
CA ALA A 20 -6.87 20.58 -18.84
C ALA A 20 -6.20 19.55 -17.90
N LEU A 21 -6.58 18.27 -18.03
CA LEU A 21 -5.95 17.19 -17.28
C LEU A 21 -4.54 16.90 -17.79
N HIS A 22 -4.29 16.99 -19.10
CA HIS A 22 -2.96 16.84 -19.68
C HIS A 22 -2.00 17.90 -19.14
N ALA A 23 -2.42 19.18 -19.11
CA ALA A 23 -1.61 20.27 -18.54
C ALA A 23 -1.17 19.99 -17.08
N MET A 24 -2.02 19.31 -16.30
CA MET A 24 -1.69 18.83 -14.95
C MET A 24 -0.73 17.63 -14.99
N PHE A 25 -1.03 16.61 -15.80
CA PHE A 25 -0.24 15.38 -15.89
C PHE A 25 1.15 15.58 -16.50
N SER A 26 1.35 16.63 -17.30
CA SER A 26 2.64 17.00 -17.86
C SER A 26 3.51 17.84 -16.92
N ASP A 27 2.97 18.40 -15.83
CA ASP A 27 3.75 19.18 -14.86
C ASP A 27 4.71 18.25 -14.06
N PRO A 28 6.04 18.40 -14.21
CA PRO A 28 7.00 17.55 -13.50
C PRO A 28 6.94 17.70 -11.98
N GLU A 29 6.57 18.88 -11.46
CA GLU A 29 6.41 19.11 -10.02
C GLU A 29 5.13 18.47 -9.49
N TRP A 30 4.05 18.47 -10.29
CA TRP A 30 2.84 17.71 -9.98
C TRP A 30 3.17 16.20 -9.91
N ALA A 31 3.85 15.68 -10.92
CA ALA A 31 4.19 14.26 -11.02
C ALA A 31 5.11 13.82 -9.87
N ARG A 32 6.12 14.63 -9.54
CA ARG A 32 6.99 14.40 -8.37
C ARG A 32 6.20 14.36 -7.06
N GLY A 33 5.26 15.28 -6.88
CA GLY A 33 4.39 15.30 -5.69
C GLY A 33 3.46 14.08 -5.56
N GLY A 34 3.13 13.44 -6.69
CA GLY A 34 2.35 12.20 -6.74
C GLY A 34 3.17 10.91 -6.77
N TYR A 35 4.50 10.98 -6.80
CA TYR A 35 5.39 9.84 -7.08
C TYR A 35 5.06 9.15 -8.42
N MET A 36 4.80 9.96 -9.45
CA MET A 36 4.42 9.53 -10.79
C MET A 36 5.41 10.05 -11.83
N THR A 37 5.42 9.42 -13.00
CA THR A 37 6.08 9.95 -14.20
C THR A 37 5.14 10.94 -14.89
N PRO A 38 5.58 12.15 -15.27
CA PRO A 38 4.76 13.07 -16.05
C PRO A 38 4.50 12.51 -17.44
N THR A 39 3.32 12.76 -18.01
CA THR A 39 3.02 12.43 -19.41
C THR A 39 3.57 13.50 -20.33
N THR A 40 4.05 13.12 -21.51
CA THR A 40 4.64 14.03 -22.50
C THR A 40 3.66 14.47 -23.58
N THR A 41 2.60 13.69 -23.84
CA THR A 41 1.59 13.97 -24.86
C THR A 41 0.17 13.79 -24.32
N GLU A 42 -0.81 14.40 -25.00
CA GLU A 42 -2.23 14.15 -24.71
C GLU A 42 -2.62 12.68 -24.93
N SER A 43 -1.97 11.98 -25.87
CA SER A 43 -2.18 10.54 -26.10
C SER A 43 -1.79 9.72 -24.86
N GLU A 44 -0.62 9.99 -24.27
CA GLU A 44 -0.20 9.33 -23.04
C GLU A 44 -1.13 9.65 -21.85
N SER A 45 -1.64 10.88 -21.78
CA SER A 45 -2.65 11.28 -20.79
C SER A 45 -3.97 10.53 -20.97
N ARG A 46 -4.43 10.37 -22.23
CA ARG A 46 -5.61 9.59 -22.59
C ARG A 46 -5.43 8.12 -22.18
N GLU A 47 -4.34 7.50 -22.59
CA GLU A 47 -4.01 6.11 -22.23
C GLU A 47 -3.94 5.89 -20.72
N ARG A 48 -3.43 6.88 -19.96
CA ARG A 48 -3.47 6.85 -18.49
C ARG A 48 -4.88 6.84 -17.95
N LEU A 49 -5.73 7.76 -18.41
CA LEU A 49 -7.12 7.89 -17.95
C LEU A 49 -7.93 6.64 -18.32
N GLU A 50 -7.74 6.09 -19.52
CA GLU A 50 -8.41 4.86 -19.97
C GLU A 50 -7.94 3.64 -19.17
N ARG A 51 -6.63 3.51 -18.93
CA ARG A 51 -6.08 2.40 -18.14
C ARG A 51 -6.53 2.45 -16.68
N GLU A 52 -6.58 3.63 -16.08
CA GLU A 52 -6.93 3.78 -14.66
C GLU A 52 -8.43 3.76 -14.42
N PHE A 53 -9.21 4.41 -15.30
CA PHE A 53 -10.63 4.72 -15.07
C PHE A 53 -11.56 4.20 -16.18
N GLY A 54 -11.04 3.47 -17.17
CA GLY A 54 -11.87 2.76 -18.14
C GLY A 54 -12.75 1.71 -17.47
N ASP A 55 -13.91 1.41 -18.04
CA ASP A 55 -14.85 0.40 -17.53
C ASP A 55 -15.25 0.56 -16.04
N ASN A 56 -15.15 1.76 -15.48
CA ASN A 56 -15.50 2.03 -14.10
C ASN A 56 -16.99 2.38 -13.89
N GLY A 57 -17.86 2.12 -14.87
CA GLY A 57 -19.28 2.47 -14.80
C GLY A 57 -19.60 3.96 -14.89
N GLY A 58 -18.64 4.80 -15.30
CA GLY A 58 -18.81 6.25 -15.38
C GLY A 58 -18.59 6.99 -14.06
N TRP A 59 -17.97 6.34 -13.08
CA TRP A 59 -17.62 6.88 -11.78
C TRP A 59 -16.33 7.73 -11.84
N THR A 60 -16.31 8.69 -12.76
CA THR A 60 -15.22 9.66 -12.96
C THR A 60 -15.82 11.07 -13.00
N TRP A 61 -15.35 11.94 -12.11
CA TRP A 61 -15.78 13.33 -12.03
C TRP A 61 -14.60 14.27 -12.17
N VAL A 62 -14.77 15.32 -12.97
CA VAL A 62 -13.85 16.46 -12.98
C VAL A 62 -14.33 17.54 -12.03
N LEU A 63 -13.39 18.19 -11.37
CA LEU A 63 -13.63 19.27 -10.41
C LEU A 63 -13.59 20.61 -11.14
N ARG A 64 -14.64 21.42 -10.99
CA ARG A 64 -14.69 22.80 -11.49
C ARG A 64 -14.94 23.74 -10.31
N VAL A 65 -14.08 24.75 -10.14
CA VAL A 65 -14.21 25.75 -9.07
C VAL A 65 -15.13 26.85 -9.57
N ARG A 66 -16.30 27.04 -8.97
CA ARG A 66 -17.24 28.07 -9.45
C ARG A 66 -16.62 29.48 -9.37
N PRO A 67 -16.84 30.33 -10.39
CA PRO A 67 -17.66 30.12 -11.60
C PRO A 67 -16.89 29.55 -12.80
N GLU A 68 -15.64 29.09 -12.62
CA GLU A 68 -14.81 28.55 -13.70
C GLU A 68 -15.44 27.28 -14.30
N THR A 69 -15.30 27.12 -15.62
CA THR A 69 -15.81 25.94 -16.35
C THR A 69 -14.73 24.92 -16.69
N THR A 70 -13.46 25.28 -16.50
CA THR A 70 -12.31 24.41 -16.76
C THR A 70 -12.10 23.43 -15.61
N ALA A 71 -11.79 22.17 -15.95
CA ALA A 71 -11.43 21.17 -14.96
C ALA A 71 -10.10 21.55 -14.28
N VAL A 72 -10.08 21.59 -12.95
CA VAL A 72 -8.86 21.80 -12.15
C VAL A 72 -8.33 20.50 -11.53
N GLY A 73 -9.04 19.39 -11.72
CA GLY A 73 -8.69 18.09 -11.16
C GLY A 73 -9.71 17.03 -11.53
N VAL A 74 -9.46 15.80 -11.11
CA VAL A 74 -10.31 14.63 -11.33
C VAL A 74 -10.33 13.75 -10.07
N ILE A 75 -11.46 13.14 -9.78
CA ILE A 75 -11.62 12.08 -8.80
C ILE A 75 -12.40 10.94 -9.45
N ALA A 76 -11.97 9.71 -9.23
CA ALA A 76 -12.51 8.57 -9.94
C ALA A 76 -12.40 7.26 -9.15
N VAL A 77 -13.29 6.34 -9.47
CA VAL A 77 -13.17 4.92 -9.11
C VAL A 77 -12.28 4.25 -10.16
N PHE A 78 -11.38 3.37 -9.74
CA PHE A 78 -10.59 2.55 -10.67
C PHE A 78 -11.50 1.61 -11.49
N SER A 79 -11.00 1.10 -12.61
CA SER A 79 -11.67 0.07 -13.42
C SER A 79 -12.19 -1.10 -12.56
N ASP A 80 -13.35 -1.65 -12.91
CA ASP A 80 -14.00 -2.70 -12.11
C ASP A 80 -13.12 -3.96 -11.98
N GLN A 81 -12.79 -4.34 -10.74
CA GLN A 81 -12.01 -5.53 -10.40
C GLN A 81 -12.87 -6.70 -9.88
N GLY A 82 -14.19 -6.65 -10.08
CA GLY A 82 -15.13 -7.66 -9.55
C GLY A 82 -15.35 -7.59 -8.03
N SER A 83 -14.92 -6.50 -7.38
CA SER A 83 -15.04 -6.29 -5.93
C SER A 83 -16.14 -5.29 -5.59
N SER A 84 -16.91 -5.57 -4.54
CA SER A 84 -17.87 -4.61 -3.97
C SER A 84 -17.19 -3.50 -3.15
N ILE A 85 -15.90 -3.64 -2.85
CA ILE A 85 -15.06 -2.56 -2.32
C ILE A 85 -14.42 -1.84 -3.51
N ARG A 86 -14.66 -0.54 -3.64
CA ARG A 86 -14.22 0.26 -4.80
C ARG A 86 -12.98 1.10 -4.46
N GLY A 87 -11.92 0.93 -5.25
CA GLY A 87 -10.70 1.72 -5.13
C GLY A 87 -10.86 3.11 -5.76
N LEU A 88 -10.34 4.14 -5.09
CA LEU A 88 -10.41 5.55 -5.49
C LEU A 88 -9.04 6.13 -5.82
N SER A 89 -9.03 7.05 -6.79
CA SER A 89 -7.91 7.93 -7.07
C SER A 89 -8.39 9.37 -7.25
N TRP A 90 -7.50 10.32 -6.96
CA TRP A 90 -7.77 11.74 -7.18
C TRP A 90 -6.51 12.51 -7.53
N TYR A 91 -6.68 13.50 -8.40
CA TYR A 91 -5.63 14.36 -8.89
C TYR A 91 -6.13 15.82 -8.92
N LEU A 92 -5.30 16.74 -8.45
CA LEU A 92 -5.61 18.17 -8.43
C LEU A 92 -4.43 18.97 -8.99
N GLN A 93 -4.71 20.01 -9.75
CA GLN A 93 -3.69 20.93 -10.24
C GLN A 93 -2.88 21.53 -9.10
N ARG A 94 -1.58 21.70 -9.33
CA ARG A 94 -0.61 22.08 -8.31
C ARG A 94 -0.88 23.45 -7.69
N ASP A 95 -1.32 24.41 -8.50
CA ASP A 95 -1.71 25.76 -8.08
C ASP A 95 -2.98 25.81 -7.21
N ARG A 96 -3.75 24.71 -7.19
CA ARG A 96 -4.96 24.55 -6.36
C ARG A 96 -4.73 23.74 -5.08
N TRP A 97 -3.51 23.26 -4.84
CA TRP A 97 -3.17 22.53 -3.62
C TRP A 97 -3.30 23.39 -2.36
N GLY A 98 -3.55 22.77 -1.21
CA GLY A 98 -3.64 23.45 0.08
C GLY A 98 -4.95 24.23 0.32
N ALA A 99 -5.81 24.37 -0.69
CA ALA A 99 -7.09 25.07 -0.57
C ALA A 99 -8.25 24.19 -0.03
N GLY A 100 -7.99 22.91 0.25
CA GLY A 100 -9.00 21.95 0.73
C GLY A 100 -10.03 21.51 -0.32
N LEU A 101 -9.84 21.87 -1.60
CA LEU A 101 -10.77 21.54 -2.68
C LEU A 101 -10.93 20.02 -2.88
N MET A 102 -9.82 19.28 -2.89
CA MET A 102 -9.91 17.83 -3.05
C MET A 102 -10.52 17.14 -1.83
N SER A 103 -10.32 17.67 -0.62
CA SER A 103 -10.96 17.15 0.59
C SER A 103 -12.48 17.29 0.53
N GLU A 104 -12.96 18.45 0.07
CA GLU A 104 -14.39 18.73 -0.15
C GLU A 104 -14.99 17.82 -1.23
N ALA A 105 -14.28 17.63 -2.34
CA ALA A 105 -14.70 16.73 -3.42
C ALA A 105 -14.74 15.26 -2.96
N ALA A 106 -13.65 14.78 -2.35
CA ALA A 106 -13.50 13.40 -1.91
C ALA A 106 -14.57 13.02 -0.88
N ARG A 107 -14.89 13.90 0.07
CA ARG A 107 -15.98 13.64 1.03
C ARG A 107 -17.31 13.40 0.33
N THR A 108 -17.65 14.28 -0.62
CA THR A 108 -18.91 14.22 -1.36
C THR A 108 -19.00 12.97 -2.24
N VAL A 109 -17.91 12.61 -2.93
CA VAL A 109 -17.86 11.40 -3.76
C VAL A 109 -17.91 10.12 -2.92
N VAL A 110 -17.20 10.08 -1.80
CA VAL A 110 -17.23 8.93 -0.88
C VAL A 110 -18.63 8.71 -0.32
N ASP A 111 -19.29 9.76 0.17
CA ASP A 111 -20.66 9.64 0.68
C ASP A 111 -21.62 9.15 -0.43
N HIS A 112 -21.52 9.72 -1.64
CA HIS A 112 -22.33 9.28 -2.78
C HIS A 112 -22.10 7.83 -3.21
N LEU A 113 -20.85 7.35 -3.19
CA LEU A 113 -20.51 5.98 -3.55
C LEU A 113 -21.03 4.98 -2.51
N LEU A 114 -20.96 5.31 -1.22
CA LEU A 114 -21.44 4.43 -0.15
C LEU A 114 -22.97 4.35 -0.05
N GLU A 115 -23.69 5.26 -0.69
CA GLU A 115 -25.14 5.16 -0.88
C GLU A 115 -25.54 4.13 -1.95
N GLN A 116 -24.60 3.70 -2.81
CA GLN A 116 -24.90 2.77 -3.89
C GLN A 116 -25.06 1.34 -3.35
N PRO A 117 -26.17 0.63 -3.65
CA PRO A 117 -26.42 -0.71 -3.10
C PRO A 117 -25.37 -1.76 -3.45
N SER A 118 -24.64 -1.58 -4.55
CA SER A 118 -23.59 -2.49 -5.03
C SER A 118 -22.22 -2.24 -4.40
N ILE A 119 -22.06 -1.16 -3.63
CA ILE A 119 -20.79 -0.75 -3.02
C ILE A 119 -20.86 -1.01 -1.52
N THR A 120 -20.03 -1.92 -1.02
CA THR A 120 -19.97 -2.25 0.41
C THR A 120 -18.88 -1.46 1.14
N GLY A 121 -17.96 -0.86 0.40
CA GLY A 121 -16.93 0.02 0.93
C GLY A 121 -16.14 0.71 -0.18
N VAL A 122 -15.34 1.69 0.22
CA VAL A 122 -14.37 2.34 -0.65
C VAL A 122 -12.98 2.30 -0.01
N GLU A 123 -11.96 2.30 -0.84
CA GLU A 123 -10.56 2.38 -0.39
C GLU A 123 -9.73 3.32 -1.26
N ALA A 124 -8.63 3.82 -0.71
CA ALA A 124 -7.62 4.58 -1.42
C ALA A 124 -6.23 4.09 -0.98
N TRP A 125 -5.42 3.67 -1.94
CA TRP A 125 -4.07 3.20 -1.70
C TRP A 125 -3.09 4.35 -1.92
N ILE A 126 -2.47 4.82 -0.84
CA ILE A 126 -1.74 6.08 -0.84
C ILE A 126 -0.30 5.81 -0.43
N ASP A 127 0.68 6.33 -1.19
CA ASP A 127 2.08 6.28 -0.77
C ASP A 127 2.22 6.89 0.64
N SER A 128 2.84 6.16 1.57
CA SER A 128 3.02 6.57 2.96
C SER A 128 3.65 7.95 3.16
N ARG A 129 4.40 8.44 2.17
CA ARG A 129 5.05 9.76 2.17
C ARG A 129 4.15 10.86 1.64
N ASN A 130 3.05 10.52 0.94
CA ASN A 130 2.08 11.48 0.42
C ASN A 130 1.11 11.94 1.54
N VAL A 131 1.64 12.72 2.48
CA VAL A 131 0.91 13.25 3.64
C VAL A 131 -0.31 14.09 3.24
N ARG A 132 -0.27 14.75 2.08
CA ARG A 132 -1.39 15.55 1.57
C ARG A 132 -2.58 14.67 1.18
N SER A 133 -2.32 13.58 0.46
CA SER A 133 -3.36 12.64 0.06
C SER A 133 -3.92 11.87 1.27
N LEU A 134 -3.07 11.49 2.23
CA LEU A 134 -3.54 10.91 3.51
C LEU A 134 -4.48 11.86 4.28
N ALA A 135 -4.19 13.16 4.25
CA ALA A 135 -5.08 14.17 4.87
C ALA A 135 -6.43 14.29 4.14
N VAL A 136 -6.44 14.22 2.80
CA VAL A 136 -7.68 14.16 1.99
C VAL A 136 -8.50 12.92 2.37
N ALA A 137 -7.88 11.74 2.42
CA ALA A 137 -8.56 10.49 2.77
C ALA A 137 -9.21 10.57 4.16
N ARG A 138 -8.48 11.04 5.17
CA ARG A 138 -9.00 11.25 6.53
C ARG A 138 -10.17 12.23 6.56
N TYR A 139 -10.08 13.34 5.84
CA TYR A 139 -11.17 14.31 5.76
C TYR A 139 -12.42 13.71 5.09
N ALA A 140 -12.24 12.85 4.08
CA ALA A 140 -13.33 12.12 3.44
C ALA A 140 -13.92 11.00 4.33
N GLY A 141 -13.37 10.79 5.52
CA GLY A 141 -13.83 9.79 6.50
C GLY A 141 -13.27 8.39 6.26
N LEU A 142 -12.16 8.26 5.52
CA LEU A 142 -11.45 6.99 5.39
C LEU A 142 -10.46 6.84 6.55
N ASP A 143 -10.43 5.65 7.14
CA ASP A 143 -9.54 5.27 8.22
C ASP A 143 -8.46 4.29 7.76
N LEU A 144 -7.42 4.11 8.56
CA LEU A 144 -6.38 3.13 8.28
C LEU A 144 -6.97 1.72 8.33
N VAL A 145 -6.96 1.01 7.19
CA VAL A 145 -7.40 -0.39 7.09
C VAL A 145 -6.19 -1.33 7.03
N GLY A 146 -5.09 -0.90 6.42
CA GLY A 146 -3.91 -1.75 6.29
C GLY A 146 -2.72 -1.04 5.65
N ARG A 147 -1.66 -1.83 5.44
CA ARG A 147 -0.48 -1.41 4.68
C ARG A 147 -0.09 -2.52 3.73
N LEU A 148 0.31 -2.12 2.52
CA LEU A 148 0.86 -3.01 1.53
C LEU A 148 2.32 -2.62 1.25
N PRO A 149 3.24 -3.58 1.20
CA PRO A 149 4.58 -3.32 0.74
C PRO A 149 4.53 -2.87 -0.73
N ARG A 150 5.23 -1.78 -1.04
CA ARG A 150 5.31 -1.24 -2.40
C ARG A 150 6.77 -0.96 -2.74
N THR A 151 7.10 -0.95 -4.01
CA THR A 151 8.42 -0.49 -4.44
C THR A 151 8.23 0.41 -5.63
N LEU A 152 8.90 1.55 -5.55
CA LEU A 152 9.04 2.47 -6.66
C LEU A 152 10.45 2.30 -7.21
N PRO A 153 10.69 2.65 -8.49
CA PRO A 153 12.02 2.55 -9.08
C PRO A 153 13.06 3.27 -8.20
N GLY A 154 13.98 2.50 -7.61
CA GLY A 154 15.05 3.02 -6.75
C GLY A 154 14.67 3.37 -5.30
N GLU A 155 13.42 3.17 -4.87
CA GLU A 155 12.98 3.56 -3.53
C GLU A 155 12.05 2.52 -2.86
N ILE A 156 12.33 2.23 -1.59
CA ILE A 156 11.41 1.51 -0.70
C ILE A 156 10.19 2.40 -0.48
N ALA A 157 9.00 1.88 -0.83
CA ALA A 157 7.74 2.57 -0.64
C ALA A 157 6.77 1.69 0.16
N GLN A 158 5.69 2.28 0.63
CA GLN A 158 4.60 1.54 1.24
C GLN A 158 3.31 2.20 0.83
N SER A 159 2.31 1.39 0.47
CA SER A 159 0.95 1.89 0.34
C SER A 159 0.25 1.79 1.68
N VAL A 160 -0.25 2.92 2.17
CA VAL A 160 -1.22 2.96 3.25
C VAL A 160 -2.60 2.78 2.62
N VAL A 161 -3.32 1.75 3.04
CA VAL A 161 -4.68 1.48 2.60
C VAL A 161 -5.62 2.21 3.55
N MET A 162 -6.22 3.29 3.04
CA MET A 162 -7.25 4.04 3.73
C MET A 162 -8.61 3.57 3.23
N GLY A 163 -9.58 3.30 4.09
CA GLY A 163 -10.88 2.79 3.66
C GLY A 163 -12.04 3.15 4.56
N ARG A 164 -13.26 3.01 4.01
CA ARG A 164 -14.52 3.23 4.73
C ARG A 164 -15.57 2.26 4.21
N ALA A 165 -16.19 1.51 5.12
CA ALA A 165 -17.31 0.63 4.80
C ALA A 165 -18.63 1.42 4.72
N ALA A 166 -19.57 0.97 3.89
CA ALA A 166 -20.92 1.54 3.79
C ALA A 166 -21.71 1.35 5.10
N LYS A 167 -21.43 0.26 5.82
CA LYS A 167 -21.94 -0.01 7.17
C LYS A 167 -20.74 -0.07 8.12
N PRO A 168 -20.44 1.01 8.86
CA PRO A 168 -19.31 1.04 9.78
C PRO A 168 -19.50 0.01 10.89
N THR A 169 -18.49 -0.86 11.06
CA THR A 169 -18.37 -1.78 12.19
C THR A 169 -16.91 -1.88 12.56
N ASP A 170 -16.60 -1.93 13.85
CA ASP A 170 -15.23 -2.22 14.29
C ASP A 170 -14.86 -3.63 13.83
N PRO A 171 -13.81 -3.80 13.00
CA PRO A 171 -13.39 -5.12 12.58
C PRO A 171 -12.80 -5.87 13.78
N THR A 172 -13.03 -7.19 13.81
CA THR A 172 -12.31 -8.05 14.76
C THR A 172 -10.81 -7.90 14.52
N THR A 173 -10.07 -7.53 15.58
CA THR A 173 -8.62 -7.45 15.52
C THR A 173 -8.05 -8.85 15.74
N PHE A 174 -7.33 -9.35 14.74
CA PHE A 174 -6.63 -10.64 14.80
C PHE A 174 -5.11 -10.40 14.87
N GLY A 175 -4.43 -11.26 15.62
CA GLY A 175 -2.98 -11.39 15.60
C GLY A 175 -2.60 -12.84 15.32
N ILE A 176 -1.59 -13.05 14.49
CA ILE A 176 -1.02 -14.39 14.24
C ILE A 176 0.37 -14.40 14.85
N MET A 177 0.64 -15.41 15.67
CA MET A 177 1.93 -15.60 16.34
C MET A 177 2.45 -17.00 16.02
N PRO A 178 3.24 -17.16 14.94
CA PRO A 178 3.92 -18.42 14.69
C PRO A 178 4.97 -18.68 15.78
N VAL A 179 5.21 -19.96 16.04
CA VAL A 179 6.19 -20.42 17.03
C VAL A 179 7.32 -21.14 16.30
N LEU A 180 8.56 -20.71 16.52
CA LEU A 180 9.78 -21.41 16.11
C LEU A 180 10.40 -22.11 17.32
N GLU A 181 10.44 -23.43 17.27
CA GLU A 181 11.10 -24.25 18.28
C GLU A 181 12.57 -24.44 17.90
N VAL A 182 13.47 -23.94 18.73
CA VAL A 182 14.92 -23.93 18.44
C VAL A 182 15.73 -24.52 19.58
N ARG A 183 16.96 -24.91 19.27
CA ARG A 183 17.91 -25.42 20.27
C ARG A 183 18.58 -24.27 21.02
N ASP A 184 19.07 -23.28 20.29
CA ASP A 184 19.72 -22.09 20.84
C ASP A 184 18.84 -20.85 20.69
N LEU A 185 17.98 -20.65 21.70
CA LEU A 185 17.06 -19.52 21.78
C LEU A 185 17.77 -18.17 21.59
N ALA A 186 18.93 -17.97 22.23
CA ALA A 186 19.59 -16.67 22.24
C ALA A 186 20.28 -16.39 20.90
N ALA A 187 20.88 -17.42 20.28
CA ALA A 187 21.47 -17.27 18.96
C ALA A 187 20.41 -17.02 17.88
N THR A 188 19.31 -17.78 17.87
CA THR A 188 18.22 -17.56 16.90
C THR A 188 17.59 -16.19 17.08
N ALA A 189 17.29 -15.76 18.31
CA ALA A 189 16.70 -14.45 18.55
C ALA A 189 17.60 -13.31 18.02
N ARG A 190 18.91 -13.35 18.34
CA ARG A 190 19.87 -12.36 17.81
C ARG A 190 19.93 -12.36 16.29
N LEU A 191 20.05 -13.54 15.68
CA LEU A 191 20.08 -13.68 14.23
C LEU A 191 18.85 -13.05 13.57
N LEU A 192 17.64 -13.32 14.07
CA LEU A 192 16.41 -12.78 13.50
C LEU A 192 16.29 -11.26 13.72
N CYS A 193 16.76 -10.74 14.86
CA CYS A 193 16.85 -9.31 15.10
C CYS A 193 17.83 -8.62 14.14
N GLU A 194 19.04 -9.17 13.95
CA GLU A 194 20.06 -8.60 13.08
C GLU A 194 19.68 -8.68 11.60
N LEU A 195 19.11 -9.82 11.18
CA LEU A 195 18.79 -10.07 9.79
C LEU A 195 17.52 -9.35 9.33
N LEU A 196 16.45 -9.43 10.12
CA LEU A 196 15.12 -8.95 9.73
C LEU A 196 14.70 -7.67 10.47
N GLY A 197 15.56 -7.13 11.34
CA GLY A 197 15.25 -5.94 12.14
C GLY A 197 14.17 -6.19 13.20
N LEU A 198 13.91 -7.45 13.59
CA LEU A 198 12.91 -7.76 14.61
C LEU A 198 13.31 -7.19 15.97
N GLN A 199 12.31 -6.89 16.80
CA GLN A 199 12.48 -6.25 18.09
C GLN A 199 12.10 -7.22 19.21
N ILE A 200 13.00 -7.41 20.18
CA ILE A 200 12.69 -8.20 21.38
C ILE A 200 11.64 -7.45 22.20
N ARG A 201 10.44 -8.04 22.34
CA ARG A 201 9.34 -7.45 23.10
C ARG A 201 9.44 -7.78 24.58
N PHE A 202 9.75 -9.03 24.86
CA PHE A 202 10.05 -9.55 26.19
C PHE A 202 10.76 -10.90 26.06
N GLU A 203 11.45 -11.26 27.13
CA GLU A 203 12.14 -12.54 27.28
C GLU A 203 11.67 -13.21 28.57
N LEU A 204 11.42 -14.51 28.50
CA LEU A 204 11.10 -15.37 29.62
C LEU A 204 12.02 -16.60 29.58
N ASP A 205 12.04 -17.40 30.65
CA ASP A 205 12.82 -18.63 30.61
C ASP A 205 12.31 -19.57 29.51
N GLY A 206 13.20 -19.90 28.57
CA GLY A 206 12.91 -20.75 27.42
C GLY A 206 12.08 -20.10 26.30
N LEU A 207 11.81 -18.79 26.32
CA LEU A 207 10.99 -18.12 25.30
C LEU A 207 11.42 -16.67 25.06
N VAL A 208 11.45 -16.26 23.80
CA VAL A 208 11.63 -14.87 23.38
C VAL A 208 10.48 -14.49 22.45
N HIS A 209 9.84 -13.35 22.72
CA HIS A 209 8.85 -12.78 21.82
C HIS A 209 9.47 -11.69 20.96
N LEU A 210 9.45 -11.86 19.64
CA LEU A 210 9.94 -10.92 18.67
C LEU A 210 8.77 -10.17 18.00
N GLY A 211 8.85 -8.85 17.90
CA GLY A 211 7.89 -8.01 17.21
C GLY A 211 8.48 -7.44 15.93
N PHE A 212 7.63 -7.16 14.93
CA PHE A 212 8.06 -6.54 13.67
C PHE A 212 8.42 -5.06 13.81
N THR A 213 7.96 -4.41 14.88
CA THR A 213 8.29 -3.02 15.20
C THR A 213 8.46 -2.83 16.71
N GLU A 214 9.00 -1.67 17.09
CA GLU A 214 9.07 -1.23 18.50
C GLU A 214 7.69 -0.83 19.06
N TRP A 215 6.66 -0.70 18.23
CA TRP A 215 5.31 -0.29 18.63
C TRP A 215 4.41 -1.50 18.95
N ASN A 216 3.45 -1.31 19.86
CA ASN A 216 2.46 -2.33 20.21
C ASN A 216 1.40 -2.50 19.11
N GLY A 217 0.64 -3.60 19.17
CA GLY A 217 -0.53 -3.82 18.32
C GLY A 217 -0.24 -4.51 16.99
N GLN A 218 1.00 -4.96 16.76
CA GLN A 218 1.34 -5.79 15.62
C GLN A 218 1.53 -7.25 16.03
N SER A 219 1.35 -8.14 15.05
CA SER A 219 1.77 -9.54 15.16
C SER A 219 3.29 -9.64 15.33
N GLY A 220 3.78 -10.84 15.62
CA GLY A 220 5.19 -11.07 15.87
C GLY A 220 5.58 -12.50 15.55
N LEU A 221 6.65 -12.94 16.18
CA LEU A 221 7.16 -14.30 16.12
C LEU A 221 7.58 -14.72 17.53
N GLU A 222 7.16 -15.90 17.95
CA GLU A 222 7.62 -16.50 19.19
C GLU A 222 8.77 -17.46 18.88
N VAL A 223 9.88 -17.34 19.60
CA VAL A 223 11.00 -18.29 19.54
C VAL A 223 11.06 -19.02 20.88
N ARG A 224 11.01 -20.35 20.85
CA ARG A 224 10.98 -21.18 22.05
C ARG A 224 12.14 -22.17 22.06
N ARG A 225 12.74 -22.37 23.23
CA ARG A 225 13.72 -23.44 23.42
C ARG A 225 13.01 -24.79 23.46
N ALA A 226 13.44 -25.73 22.61
CA ALA A 226 12.93 -27.10 22.60
C ALA A 226 14.02 -28.12 23.02
N ALA A 227 13.68 -28.97 23.99
CA ALA A 227 14.52 -30.08 24.42
C ALA A 227 14.29 -31.37 23.60
N GLY A 228 13.07 -31.57 23.08
CA GLY A 228 12.64 -32.78 22.38
C GLY A 228 12.81 -32.74 20.86
N ALA A 229 12.04 -33.56 20.14
CA ALA A 229 11.94 -33.48 18.69
C ALA A 229 11.30 -32.13 18.29
N ILE A 230 11.77 -31.56 17.19
CA ILE A 230 11.29 -30.28 16.65
C ILE A 230 10.55 -30.57 15.36
N SER A 231 9.36 -29.97 15.20
CA SER A 231 8.60 -30.02 13.94
C SER A 231 8.92 -28.76 13.13
N PRO A 232 9.56 -28.88 11.94
CA PRO A 232 9.90 -27.71 11.17
C PRO A 232 8.68 -26.91 10.69
N ALA A 233 8.66 -25.60 10.96
CA ALA A 233 7.72 -24.66 10.37
C ALA A 233 8.25 -24.04 9.06
N THR A 234 7.33 -23.69 8.19
CA THR A 234 7.58 -22.82 7.03
C THR A 234 6.82 -21.51 7.22
N ILE A 235 7.52 -20.39 7.19
CA ILE A 235 6.95 -19.05 7.39
C ILE A 235 7.38 -18.15 6.23
N THR A 236 6.44 -17.42 5.65
CA THR A 236 6.73 -16.40 4.64
C THR A 236 6.59 -15.01 5.23
N PHE A 237 7.64 -14.21 5.13
CA PHE A 237 7.65 -12.79 5.46
C PHE A 237 7.48 -11.98 4.18
N ASP A 238 6.42 -11.18 4.11
CA ASP A 238 6.24 -10.20 3.04
C ASP A 238 6.87 -8.87 3.47
N VAL A 239 7.89 -8.45 2.73
CA VAL A 239 8.66 -7.24 3.02
C VAL A 239 8.56 -6.22 1.88
N GLY A 240 8.63 -4.94 2.24
CA GLY A 240 8.66 -3.83 1.27
C GLY A 240 10.06 -3.45 0.80
N VAL A 241 11.08 -4.26 1.12
CA VAL A 241 12.49 -3.97 0.86
C VAL A 241 13.10 -5.00 -0.09
N LEU A 242 14.17 -4.63 -0.79
CA LEU A 242 14.90 -5.58 -1.62
C LEU A 242 15.40 -6.74 -0.77
N VAL A 243 15.23 -7.96 -1.27
CA VAL A 243 15.57 -9.17 -0.53
C VAL A 243 17.04 -9.55 -0.64
N ASP A 244 17.75 -9.08 -1.68
CA ASP A 244 19.16 -9.43 -1.91
C ASP A 244 20.10 -8.97 -0.77
N PRO A 245 20.00 -7.73 -0.23
CA PRO A 245 20.80 -7.34 0.94
C PRO A 245 20.55 -8.21 2.17
N LEU A 246 19.31 -8.68 2.36
CA LEU A 246 18.96 -9.61 3.43
C LEU A 246 19.59 -10.99 3.18
N TYR A 247 19.60 -11.46 1.94
CA TYR A 247 20.27 -12.69 1.56
C TYR A 247 21.79 -12.63 1.78
N ASP A 248 22.44 -11.53 1.39
CA ASP A 248 23.88 -11.35 1.60
C ASP A 248 24.23 -11.35 3.10
N ALA A 249 23.41 -10.69 3.92
CA ALA A 249 23.55 -10.72 5.39
C ALA A 249 23.35 -12.14 5.96
N ALA A 250 22.42 -12.92 5.41
CA ALA A 250 22.19 -14.30 5.83
C ALA A 250 23.38 -15.22 5.51
N LEU A 251 23.99 -15.06 4.33
CA LEU A 251 25.22 -15.78 3.98
C LEU A 251 26.38 -15.39 4.90
N ALA A 252 26.53 -14.10 5.21
CA ALA A 252 27.54 -13.61 6.15
C ALA A 252 27.35 -14.17 7.57
N ALA A 253 26.10 -14.43 7.97
CA ALA A 253 25.74 -15.08 9.22
C ALA A 253 25.92 -16.62 9.20
N GLY A 254 26.39 -17.21 8.09
CA GLY A 254 26.68 -18.63 7.96
C GLY A 254 25.50 -19.51 7.54
N LEU A 255 24.38 -18.93 7.08
CA LEU A 255 23.20 -19.68 6.63
C LEU A 255 23.34 -20.15 5.17
N VAL A 256 24.27 -21.08 4.94
CA VAL A 256 24.69 -21.54 3.61
C VAL A 256 23.69 -22.42 2.86
N GLU A 257 22.68 -22.98 3.56
CA GLU A 257 21.61 -23.78 2.93
C GLU A 257 20.47 -22.93 2.34
N SER A 258 20.61 -21.60 2.38
CA SER A 258 19.60 -20.68 1.87
C SER A 258 19.49 -20.77 0.33
N THR A 259 18.29 -20.65 -0.21
CA THR A 259 18.12 -20.53 -1.67
C THR A 259 18.57 -19.15 -2.14
N ALA A 260 19.19 -19.05 -3.30
CA ALA A 260 19.50 -17.74 -3.88
C ALA A 260 18.20 -16.95 -4.17
N PRO A 261 18.24 -15.60 -4.18
CA PRO A 261 17.08 -14.81 -4.54
C PRO A 261 16.67 -14.97 -6.01
N GLU A 262 15.41 -15.32 -6.23
CA GLU A 262 14.82 -15.58 -7.55
C GLU A 262 13.51 -14.81 -7.74
N ASP A 263 13.22 -14.44 -8.98
CA ASP A 263 11.97 -13.78 -9.34
C ASP A 263 10.87 -14.82 -9.62
N THR A 264 9.68 -14.56 -9.10
CA THR A 264 8.51 -15.44 -9.17
C THR A 264 7.53 -14.97 -10.25
N SER A 265 6.63 -15.86 -10.69
CA SER A 265 5.62 -15.56 -11.73
C SER A 265 4.57 -14.53 -11.29
N TRP A 266 4.42 -14.27 -9.99
CA TRP A 266 3.55 -13.24 -9.44
C TRP A 266 4.29 -11.95 -9.06
N TYR A 267 5.42 -11.68 -9.75
CA TYR A 267 6.15 -10.42 -9.68
C TYR A 267 6.73 -10.10 -8.29
N ARG A 268 7.28 -11.12 -7.64
CA ARG A 268 7.98 -11.01 -6.36
C ARG A 268 9.36 -11.63 -6.45
N ARG A 269 10.33 -11.08 -5.74
CA ARG A 269 11.65 -11.68 -5.57
C ARG A 269 11.74 -12.35 -4.21
N THR A 270 12.16 -13.61 -4.18
CA THR A 270 12.10 -14.44 -2.98
C THR A 270 13.40 -15.19 -2.74
N PHE A 271 13.77 -15.35 -1.47
CA PHE A 271 14.76 -16.32 -1.04
C PHE A 271 14.29 -17.01 0.23
N THR A 272 14.81 -18.19 0.54
CA THR A 272 14.43 -18.96 1.73
C THR A 272 15.64 -19.27 2.59
N LEU A 273 15.58 -18.84 3.85
CA LEU A 273 16.51 -19.20 4.90
C LEU A 273 16.17 -20.58 5.45
N ALA A 274 17.18 -21.40 5.69
CA ALA A 274 17.04 -22.63 6.46
C ALA A 274 17.73 -22.46 7.83
N LEU A 275 16.99 -22.64 8.91
CA LEU A 275 17.57 -22.70 10.26
C LEU A 275 18.08 -24.12 10.54
N PRO A 276 19.05 -24.31 11.47
CA PRO A 276 19.60 -25.63 11.80
C PRO A 276 18.55 -26.68 12.18
N GLU A 277 17.42 -26.25 12.75
CA GLU A 277 16.31 -27.11 13.14
C GLU A 277 15.37 -27.47 11.97
N GLY A 278 15.69 -27.06 10.75
CA GLY A 278 14.95 -27.35 9.52
C GLY A 278 13.84 -26.35 9.21
N HIS A 279 13.61 -25.35 10.06
CA HIS A 279 12.66 -24.27 9.79
C HIS A 279 13.01 -23.53 8.50
N ARG A 280 12.00 -23.21 7.69
CA ARG A 280 12.17 -22.49 6.42
C ARG A 280 11.51 -21.13 6.51
N LEU A 281 12.30 -20.07 6.43
CA LEU A 281 11.81 -18.69 6.46
C LEU A 281 11.96 -18.09 5.07
N THR A 282 10.88 -18.02 4.32
CA THR A 282 10.85 -17.41 2.98
C THR A 282 10.67 -15.90 3.13
N ILE A 283 11.61 -15.13 2.61
CA ILE A 283 11.49 -13.67 2.53
C ILE A 283 11.05 -13.34 1.11
N SER A 284 9.87 -12.74 1.00
CA SER A 284 9.31 -12.25 -0.26
C SER A 284 9.34 -10.75 -0.27
N GLY A 285 9.91 -10.16 -1.32
CA GLY A 285 9.94 -8.72 -1.54
C GLY A 285 9.66 -8.34 -2.98
N PRO A 286 9.75 -7.04 -3.32
CA PRO A 286 9.71 -6.56 -4.69
C PRO A 286 10.80 -7.15 -5.59
N VAL A 287 10.54 -7.24 -6.89
CA VAL A 287 11.58 -7.51 -7.88
C VAL A 287 12.53 -6.33 -8.04
N ARG A 288 13.73 -6.57 -8.59
CA ARG A 288 14.66 -5.50 -8.95
C ARG A 288 14.04 -4.70 -10.11
N GLY A 289 13.74 -3.42 -9.84
CA GLY A 289 13.33 -2.38 -10.80
C GLY A 289 12.61 -2.83 -12.08
N SER A 290 11.30 -2.62 -12.15
CA SER A 290 10.69 -2.06 -13.37
C SER A 290 11.07 -0.59 -13.50
#